data_AF-A0A4Q4CUP7-F1
#
_entry.id   AF-A0A4Q4CUP7-F1
#
_cell.length_a   1.000
_cell.length_b   1.000
_cell.length_c   1.000
_cell.angle_alpha   90.00
_cell.angle_beta   90.00
_cell.angle_gamma   90.00
#
_symmetry.space_group_name_H-M   'P 1'
#
loop_
_entity.id
_entity.type
_entity.pdbx_description
1 polymer ?
#
loop_
_entity_poly.entity_id
_entity_poly.type
_entity_poly.pdbx_seq_one_letter_code
_entity_poly.pdbx_strand_id
1 'polypeptide(L)'
;MSIAAMPPQQAATDPGQAARPVVLRVSGGKPLRLTAMLLAEGTSWSPRIPAWHEVSLFAGPGGEIALGISTFKKSAHEADVHRAELFPDLDAALGALEGFDPTADLAARIDAADPRISGAVVALQAAALRQQADGLARQWRGMLGELLYQLCQPE
;
A
#
# COMPACT_ATOMS: atom_id res chain seq x y z
N MET A 1 -8.48 -20.61 -23.59
CA MET A 1 -8.27 -20.32 -22.15
C MET A 1 -8.09 -18.82 -22.03
N SER A 2 -9.15 -18.09 -21.66
CA SER A 2 -9.14 -16.63 -21.55
C SER A 2 -8.69 -16.21 -20.16
N ILE A 3 -7.63 -15.42 -20.08
CA ILE A 3 -7.27 -14.67 -18.87
C ILE A 3 -7.95 -13.32 -19.01
N ALA A 4 -9.04 -13.13 -18.27
CA ALA A 4 -9.70 -11.83 -18.18
C ALA A 4 -8.74 -10.87 -17.45
N ALA A 5 -8.06 -10.01 -18.21
CA ALA A 5 -7.42 -8.82 -17.67
C ALA A 5 -8.54 -7.89 -17.21
N MET A 6 -8.82 -7.86 -15.90
CA MET A 6 -9.56 -6.76 -15.30
C MET A 6 -8.73 -5.49 -15.50
N PRO A 7 -9.27 -4.43 -16.13
CA PRO A 7 -8.62 -3.13 -16.13
C PRO A 7 -8.55 -2.60 -14.69
N PRO A 8 -7.59 -1.72 -14.36
CA PRO A 8 -7.66 -0.96 -13.12
C PRO A 8 -8.98 -0.20 -13.14
N GLN A 9 -9.82 -0.47 -12.14
CA GLN A 9 -11.04 0.27 -11.92
C GLN A 9 -10.61 1.69 -11.57
N GLN A 10 -10.58 2.57 -12.57
CA GLN A 10 -10.42 4.00 -12.38
C GLN A 10 -11.56 4.45 -11.48
N ALA A 11 -11.26 4.65 -10.20
CA ALA A 11 -12.13 5.40 -9.32
C ALA A 11 -12.09 6.84 -9.82
N ALA A 12 -13.12 7.23 -10.56
CA ALA A 12 -13.41 8.62 -10.80
C ALA A 12 -13.71 9.24 -9.44
N THR A 13 -12.81 10.10 -8.97
CA THR A 13 -12.99 10.91 -7.77
C THR A 13 -14.11 11.91 -8.04
N ASP A 14 -15.33 11.61 -7.58
CA ASP A 14 -16.44 12.57 -7.51
C ASP A 14 -16.24 13.45 -6.26
N PRO A 15 -15.98 14.76 -6.40
CA PRO A 15 -15.85 15.67 -5.27
C PRO A 15 -17.23 15.89 -4.64
N GLY A 16 -17.36 15.56 -3.35
CA GLY A 16 -18.62 15.65 -2.58
C GLY A 16 -19.12 14.35 -1.96
N GLN A 17 -18.26 13.33 -1.77
CA GLN A 17 -18.69 12.08 -1.14
C GLN A 17 -19.12 12.29 0.31
N ALA A 18 -20.44 12.34 0.53
CA ALA A 18 -21.03 12.29 1.86
C ALA A 18 -20.45 11.13 2.68
N ALA A 19 -20.34 11.33 3.99
CA ALA A 19 -19.79 10.32 4.89
C ALA A 19 -20.58 8.99 4.74
N ARG A 20 -19.85 7.90 4.52
CA ARG A 20 -20.39 6.56 4.28
C ARG A 20 -19.76 5.55 5.22
N PRO A 21 -20.46 4.44 5.55
CA PRO A 21 -19.85 3.33 6.26
C PRO A 21 -18.66 2.77 5.48
N VAL A 22 -17.49 2.74 6.09
CA VAL A 22 -16.25 2.20 5.54
C VAL A 22 -15.68 1.13 6.48
N VAL A 23 -15.04 0.13 5.89
CA VAL A 23 -14.40 -0.98 6.62
C VAL A 23 -12.98 -1.15 6.11
N LEU A 24 -11.99 -0.86 6.95
CA LEU A 24 -10.58 -1.06 6.64
C LEU A 24 -10.10 -2.36 7.29
N ARG A 25 -9.43 -3.19 6.50
CA ARG A 25 -8.91 -4.48 6.93
C ARG A 25 -7.64 -4.30 7.74
N VAL A 26 -7.45 -5.16 8.76
CA VAL A 26 -6.21 -5.23 9.55
C VAL A 26 -5.80 -6.69 9.59
N SER A 27 -4.65 -7.02 8.99
CA SER A 27 -4.12 -8.38 9.00
C SER A 27 -3.73 -8.78 10.41
N GLY A 28 -4.29 -9.88 10.92
CA GLY A 28 -4.07 -10.36 12.29
C GLY A 28 -4.81 -9.57 13.38
N GLY A 29 -5.63 -8.59 13.01
CA GLY A 29 -6.34 -7.71 13.94
C GLY A 29 -7.83 -7.57 13.65
N LYS A 30 -8.50 -6.74 14.44
CA LYS A 30 -9.91 -6.39 14.23
C LYS A 30 -10.01 -5.33 13.11
N PRO A 31 -10.89 -5.51 12.10
CA PRO A 31 -11.12 -4.49 11.10
C PRO A 31 -11.61 -3.17 11.71
N LEU A 32 -11.15 -2.06 11.17
CA LEU A 32 -11.60 -0.73 11.56
C LEU A 32 -12.90 -0.42 10.82
N ARG A 33 -13.95 -0.05 11.55
CA ARG A 33 -15.28 0.26 11.00
C ARG A 33 -15.69 1.65 11.46
N LEU A 34 -16.00 2.54 10.53
CA LEU A 34 -16.40 3.92 10.82
C LEU A 34 -17.30 4.46 9.70
N THR A 35 -17.98 5.57 9.96
CA THR A 35 -18.65 6.35 8.91
C THR A 35 -17.76 7.54 8.61
N ALA A 36 -17.27 7.67 7.38
CA ALA A 36 -16.27 8.68 7.04
C ALA A 36 -16.38 9.14 5.58
N MET A 37 -15.81 10.30 5.28
CA MET A 37 -15.68 10.86 3.94
C MET A 37 -14.31 10.51 3.38
N LEU A 38 -14.23 10.03 2.14
CA LEU A 38 -12.95 9.80 1.46
C LEU A 38 -12.27 11.14 1.19
N LEU A 39 -11.01 11.28 1.62
CA LEU A 39 -10.18 12.45 1.34
C LEU A 39 -9.30 12.24 0.12
N ALA A 40 -8.61 11.10 0.09
CA ALA A 40 -7.72 10.75 -1.00
C ALA A 40 -7.48 9.23 -1.03
N GLU A 41 -7.13 8.74 -2.22
CA GLU A 41 -6.68 7.37 -2.43
C GLU A 41 -5.57 7.34 -3.48
N GLY A 42 -4.71 6.33 -3.37
CA GLY A 42 -3.58 6.16 -4.28
C GLY A 42 -3.24 4.70 -4.46
N THR A 43 -2.74 4.35 -5.64
CA THR A 43 -2.24 3.01 -5.94
C THR A 43 -0.88 3.10 -6.60
N SER A 44 0.03 2.23 -6.17
CA SER A 44 1.39 2.15 -6.69
C SER A 44 1.52 1.04 -7.77
N TRP A 45 0.40 0.60 -8.36
CA TRP A 45 0.39 -0.57 -9.24
C TRP A 45 1.33 -0.43 -10.44
N SER A 46 2.04 -1.52 -10.74
CA SER A 46 2.87 -1.61 -11.93
C SER A 46 3.07 -3.04 -12.39
N PRO A 47 3.14 -3.31 -13.70
CA PRO A 47 3.40 -4.66 -14.20
C PRO A 47 4.81 -5.16 -13.84
N ARG A 48 5.77 -4.27 -13.54
CA ARG A 48 7.19 -4.61 -13.39
C ARG A 48 7.62 -4.99 -11.97
N ILE A 49 6.80 -4.75 -10.95
CA ILE A 49 7.19 -4.95 -9.54
C ILE A 49 6.38 -6.11 -8.92
N PRO A 50 6.98 -6.93 -8.03
CA PRO A 50 6.32 -8.11 -7.45
C PRO A 50 5.18 -7.79 -6.47
N ALA A 51 5.16 -6.57 -5.93
CA ALA A 51 4.14 -6.09 -5.00
C ALA A 51 3.76 -4.65 -5.33
N TRP A 52 2.59 -4.20 -4.89
CA TRP A 52 2.17 -2.81 -4.95
C TRP A 52 1.39 -2.44 -3.69
N HIS A 53 1.24 -1.14 -3.47
CA HIS A 53 0.52 -0.61 -2.33
C HIS A 53 -0.72 0.15 -2.79
N GLU A 54 -1.74 0.13 -1.95
CA GLU A 54 -2.89 1.02 -2.04
C GLU A 54 -3.03 1.76 -0.71
N VAL A 55 -3.33 3.05 -0.81
CA VAL A 55 -3.51 3.94 0.34
C VAL A 55 -4.88 4.57 0.24
N SER A 56 -5.56 4.68 1.37
CA SER A 56 -6.85 5.34 1.49
C SER A 56 -6.90 6.18 2.77
N LEU A 57 -7.31 7.43 2.65
CA LEU A 57 -7.47 8.37 3.75
C LEU A 57 -8.93 8.79 3.84
N PHE A 58 -9.49 8.73 5.05
CA PHE A 58 -10.88 9.13 5.31
C PHE A 58 -10.95 10.11 6.47
N ALA A 59 -11.79 11.14 6.36
CA ALA A 59 -12.16 12.03 7.45
C ALA A 59 -13.40 11.50 8.19
N GLY A 60 -13.24 11.21 9.48
CA GLY A 60 -14.31 10.87 10.38
C GLY A 60 -15.10 12.10 10.86
N PRO A 61 -16.28 11.89 11.46
CA PRO A 61 -17.17 12.97 11.88
C PRO A 61 -16.63 13.79 13.06
N GLY A 62 -15.70 13.25 13.85
CA GLY A 62 -15.04 13.94 14.96
C GLY A 62 -13.75 14.67 14.55
N GLY A 63 -13.41 14.70 13.26
CA GLY A 63 -12.15 15.26 12.76
C GLY A 63 -10.98 14.27 12.76
N GLU A 64 -11.18 13.05 13.27
CA GLU A 64 -10.18 11.97 13.19
C GLU A 64 -9.96 11.52 11.75
N ILE A 65 -8.76 11.05 11.44
CA ILE A 65 -8.40 10.55 10.12
C ILE A 65 -8.15 9.04 10.18
N ALA A 66 -8.87 8.28 9.35
CA ALA A 66 -8.59 6.86 9.16
C ALA A 66 -7.64 6.69 7.97
N LEU A 67 -6.51 6.04 8.21
CA LEU A 67 -5.54 5.65 7.18
C LEU A 67 -5.59 4.14 6.99
N GLY A 68 -5.78 3.70 5.76
CA GLY A 68 -5.64 2.30 5.34
C GLY A 68 -4.51 2.14 4.34
N ILE A 69 -3.60 1.20 4.59
CA ILE A 69 -2.53 0.78 3.69
C ILE A 69 -2.71 -0.71 3.40
N SER A 70 -2.87 -1.05 2.12
CA SER A 70 -2.92 -2.44 1.66
C SER A 70 -1.68 -2.73 0.81
N THR A 71 -0.99 -3.81 1.10
CA THR A 71 0.14 -4.32 0.33
C THR A 71 -0.30 -5.58 -0.37
N PHE A 72 -0.30 -5.53 -1.69
CA PHE A 72 -0.72 -6.64 -2.54
C PHE A 72 0.47 -7.31 -3.17
N LYS A 73 0.43 -8.63 -3.28
CA LYS A 73 1.53 -9.44 -3.79
C LYS A 73 1.08 -10.19 -5.03
N LYS A 74 1.91 -10.20 -6.08
CA LYS A 74 1.61 -10.93 -7.33
C LYS A 74 1.74 -12.44 -7.19
N SER A 75 2.50 -12.90 -6.20
CA SER A 75 2.67 -14.32 -5.93
C SER A 75 1.40 -14.87 -5.27
N ALA A 76 0.75 -15.85 -5.89
CA ALA A 76 -0.44 -16.50 -5.33
C ALA A 76 -0.18 -17.23 -3.99
N HIS A 77 1.08 -17.43 -3.62
CA HIS A 77 1.49 -18.09 -2.38
C HIS A 77 1.75 -17.11 -1.23
N GLU A 78 1.73 -15.81 -1.50
CA GLU A 78 1.95 -14.79 -0.48
C GLU A 78 0.64 -14.08 -0.16
N ALA A 79 0.34 -13.93 1.13
CA ALA A 79 -0.86 -13.22 1.57
C ALA A 79 -0.67 -11.71 1.48
N ASP A 80 -1.72 -11.01 1.09
CA ASP A 80 -1.80 -9.56 1.16
C ASP A 80 -1.78 -9.10 2.62
N VAL A 81 -1.16 -7.94 2.85
CA VAL A 81 -1.02 -7.34 4.18
C VAL A 81 -1.84 -6.06 4.22
N HIS A 82 -2.77 -5.97 5.18
CA HIS A 82 -3.59 -4.78 5.38
C HIS A 82 -3.29 -4.17 6.74
N ARG A 83 -3.06 -2.86 6.77
CA ARG A 83 -2.84 -2.07 7.96
C ARG A 83 -3.84 -0.92 7.96
N ALA A 84 -4.49 -0.68 9.08
CA ALA A 84 -5.38 0.45 9.22
C ALA A 84 -5.33 1.00 10.64
N GLU A 85 -5.34 2.31 10.76
CA GLU A 85 -5.21 3.02 12.03
C GLU A 85 -5.97 4.34 12.00
N LEU A 86 -6.39 4.81 13.18
CA LEU A 86 -7.01 6.11 13.38
C LEU A 86 -5.98 7.09 13.94
N PHE A 87 -5.97 8.28 13.36
CA PHE A 87 -5.11 9.39 13.75
C PHE A 87 -5.98 10.56 14.22
N PRO A 88 -5.47 11.38 15.15
CA PRO A 88 -6.22 12.52 15.69
C PRO A 88 -6.52 13.59 14.63
N ASP A 89 -5.64 13.74 13.63
CA ASP A 89 -5.74 14.72 12.57
C ASP A 89 -4.99 14.24 11.31
N LEU A 90 -5.07 15.06 10.25
CA LEU A 90 -4.45 14.77 8.96
C LEU A 90 -2.92 14.81 9.03
N ASP A 91 -2.34 15.72 9.81
CA ASP A 91 -0.88 15.84 9.93
C ASP A 91 -0.26 14.58 10.54
N ALA A 92 -0.88 14.04 11.60
CA ALA A 92 -0.47 12.79 12.21
C ALA A 92 -0.59 11.59 11.24
N ALA A 93 -1.67 11.54 10.45
CA ALA A 93 -1.84 10.50 9.44
C ALA A 93 -0.80 10.58 8.32
N LEU A 94 -0.48 11.80 7.86
CA LEU A 94 0.55 12.03 6.84
C LEU A 94 1.95 11.69 7.37
N GLY A 95 2.27 12.06 8.61
CA GLY A 95 3.52 11.66 9.25
C GLY A 95 3.69 10.14 9.34
N ALA A 96 2.61 9.41 9.65
CA ALA A 96 2.62 7.94 9.64
C ALA A 96 2.83 7.37 8.22
N LEU A 97 2.22 8.00 7.21
CA LEU A 97 2.35 7.60 5.82
C LEU A 97 3.77 7.85 5.27
N GLU A 98 4.38 8.98 5.60
CA GLU A 98 5.77 9.29 5.23
C GLU A 98 6.78 8.36 5.91
N GLY A 99 6.50 7.96 7.16
CA GLY A 99 7.32 7.04 7.94
C GLY A 99 7.14 5.55 7.57
N PHE A 100 6.18 5.21 6.71
CA PHE A 100 5.92 3.84 6.31
C PHE A 100 7.08 3.25 5.51
N ASP A 101 7.55 2.05 5.88
CA ASP A 101 8.53 1.30 5.11
C ASP A 101 7.81 0.35 4.11
N PRO A 102 7.77 0.69 2.81
CA PRO A 102 7.11 -0.13 1.80
C PRO A 102 7.87 -1.44 1.50
N THR A 103 9.06 -1.64 2.07
CA THR A 103 9.92 -2.80 1.81
C THR A 103 9.86 -3.85 2.91
N ALA A 104 9.20 -3.55 4.04
CA ALA A 104 9.17 -4.40 5.23
C ALA A 104 8.65 -5.83 4.95
N ASP A 105 7.74 -5.98 3.99
CA ASP A 105 7.09 -7.25 3.66
C ASP A 105 7.76 -7.99 2.47
N LEU A 106 8.91 -7.50 1.99
CA LEU A 106 9.71 -8.17 0.96
C LEU A 106 10.51 -9.33 1.57
N ALA A 107 10.29 -10.53 1.05
CA ALA A 107 11.02 -11.72 1.46
C ALA A 107 12.14 -12.07 0.47
N ALA A 108 13.32 -12.42 0.99
CA ALA A 108 14.35 -13.07 0.20
C ALA A 108 13.86 -14.46 -0.24
N ARG A 109 14.01 -14.79 -1.52
CA ARG A 109 13.73 -16.14 -2.04
C ARG A 109 14.94 -17.06 -1.87
N ILE A 110 15.46 -17.12 -0.64
CA ILE A 110 16.60 -17.96 -0.30
C ILE A 110 16.13 -18.99 0.71
N ASP A 111 16.27 -20.26 0.36
CA ASP A 111 16.18 -21.33 1.35
C ASP A 111 17.50 -21.36 2.12
N ALA A 112 17.51 -20.74 3.30
CA ALA A 112 18.69 -20.70 4.17
C ALA A 112 19.12 -22.11 4.66
N ALA A 113 18.27 -23.12 4.51
CA ALA A 113 18.56 -24.50 4.90
C ALA A 113 19.19 -25.33 3.77
N ASP A 114 19.28 -24.82 2.53
CA ASP A 114 19.90 -25.57 1.44
C ASP A 114 21.43 -25.40 1.43
N PRO A 115 22.21 -26.44 1.81
CA PRO A 115 23.67 -26.35 1.87
C PRO A 115 24.33 -26.31 0.48
N ARG A 116 23.56 -26.45 -0.61
CA ARG A 116 24.07 -26.45 -2.00
C ARG A 116 24.11 -25.05 -2.61
N ILE A 117 23.59 -24.04 -1.91
CA ILE A 117 23.59 -22.67 -2.41
C ILE A 117 25.01 -22.10 -2.32
N SER A 118 25.60 -21.78 -3.48
CA SER A 118 26.91 -21.14 -3.53
C SER A 118 26.84 -19.67 -3.12
N GLY A 119 27.94 -19.12 -2.62
CA GLY A 119 28.02 -17.69 -2.27
C GLY A 119 27.69 -16.75 -3.44
N ALA A 120 27.98 -17.16 -4.68
CA ALA A 120 27.60 -16.40 -5.88
C ALA A 120 26.08 -16.34 -6.07
N VAL A 121 25.36 -17.44 -5.78
CA VAL A 121 23.89 -17.46 -5.84
C VAL A 121 23.30 -16.56 -4.75
N VAL A 122 23.83 -16.61 -3.52
CA VAL A 122 23.40 -15.71 -2.44
C VAL A 122 23.58 -14.25 -2.83
N ALA A 123 24.75 -13.88 -3.38
CA ALA A 123 25.03 -12.52 -3.81
C ALA A 123 24.08 -12.05 -4.93
N LEU A 124 23.78 -12.91 -5.90
CA LEU A 124 22.84 -12.60 -6.97
C LEU A 124 21.42 -12.38 -6.44
N GLN A 125 20.95 -13.22 -5.51
CA GLN A 125 19.64 -13.08 -4.88
C GLN A 125 19.55 -11.81 -4.03
N ALA A 126 20.60 -11.48 -3.28
CA ALA A 126 20.67 -10.23 -2.52
C ALA A 126 20.60 -9.00 -3.45
N ALA A 127 21.31 -9.04 -4.58
CA ALA A 127 21.24 -7.97 -5.59
C ALA A 127 19.83 -7.84 -6.18
N ALA A 128 19.17 -8.96 -6.49
CA ALA A 128 17.80 -8.96 -7.01
C ALA A 128 16.79 -8.40 -5.98
N LEU A 129 16.91 -8.79 -4.71
CA LEU A 129 16.07 -8.26 -3.63
C LEU A 129 16.26 -6.75 -3.46
N ARG A 130 17.51 -6.28 -3.48
CA ARG A 130 17.81 -4.84 -3.41
C ARG A 130 17.18 -4.07 -4.56
N GLN A 131 17.29 -4.59 -5.78
CA GLN A 131 16.65 -3.98 -6.95
C GLN A 131 15.12 -3.89 -6.80
N GLN A 132 14.49 -4.92 -6.22
CA GLN A 132 13.05 -4.92 -5.95
C GLN A 132 12.68 -3.88 -4.89
N ALA A 133 13.42 -3.83 -3.77
CA ALA A 133 13.23 -2.84 -2.71
C ALA A 133 13.35 -1.41 -3.25
N ASP A 134 14.37 -1.12 -4.04
CA ASP A 134 14.57 0.18 -4.67
C ASP A 134 13.42 0.56 -5.62
N GLY A 135 12.90 -0.42 -6.38
CA GLY A 135 11.76 -0.22 -7.25
C GLY A 135 10.48 0.12 -6.48
N LEU A 136 10.21 -0.65 -5.42
CA LEU A 136 9.03 -0.49 -4.58
C LEU A 136 9.06 0.84 -3.81
N ALA A 137 10.22 1.21 -3.27
CA ALA A 137 10.42 2.50 -2.61
C ALA A 137 10.21 3.69 -3.56
N ARG A 138 10.65 3.59 -4.82
CA ARG A 138 10.39 4.63 -5.84
C ARG A 138 8.89 4.75 -6.16
N GLN A 139 8.19 3.63 -6.30
CA GLN A 139 6.75 3.63 -6.56
C GLN A 139 5.96 4.22 -5.40
N TRP A 140 6.32 3.84 -4.17
CA TRP A 140 5.73 4.40 -2.96
C TRP A 140 5.84 5.92 -2.95
N ARG A 141 7.06 6.46 -3.16
CA ARG A 141 7.27 7.91 -3.20
C ARG A 141 6.51 8.61 -4.33
N GLY A 142 6.42 7.99 -5.50
CA GLY A 142 5.65 8.52 -6.62
C GLY A 142 4.17 8.65 -6.29
N MET A 143 3.57 7.55 -5.81
CA MET A 143 2.17 7.52 -5.37
C MET A 143 1.93 8.49 -4.20
N LEU A 144 2.84 8.56 -3.23
CA LEU A 144 2.73 9.50 -2.11
C LEU A 144 2.73 10.96 -2.60
N GLY A 145 3.59 11.30 -3.56
CA GLY A 145 3.60 12.62 -4.17
C GLY A 145 2.29 12.96 -4.88
N GLU A 146 1.71 12.00 -5.61
CA GLU A 146 0.40 12.17 -6.25
C GLU A 146 -0.73 12.34 -5.23
N LEU A 147 -0.72 11.55 -4.16
CA LEU A 147 -1.71 11.62 -3.09
C LEU A 147 -1.65 12.94 -2.32
N LEU A 148 -0.44 13.40 -1.97
CA LEU A 148 -0.24 14.71 -1.34
C LEU A 148 -0.67 15.86 -2.26
N TYR A 149 -0.37 15.76 -3.56
CA TYR A 149 -0.83 16.75 -4.53
C TYR A 149 -2.36 16.83 -4.59
N GLN A 150 -3.07 15.70 -4.56
CA GLN A 150 -4.54 15.68 -4.53
C GLN A 150 -5.08 16.38 -3.28
N LEU A 151 -4.49 16.13 -2.10
CA LEU A 151 -4.92 16.76 -0.84
C LEU A 151 -4.68 18.29 -0.82
N CYS A 152 -3.72 18.78 -1.58
CA CYS A 152 -3.42 20.21 -1.67
C CYS A 152 -4.24 20.96 -2.73
N GLN A 153 -5.02 20.27 -3.56
CA GLN A 153 -5.90 20.93 -4.53
C GLN A 153 -7.07 21.58 -3.78
N PRO A 154 -7.20 22.92 -3.80
CA PRO A 154 -8.43 23.55 -3.34
C PRO A 154 -9.55 23.18 -4.31
N GLU A 155 -10.69 22.74 -3.77
CA GLU A 155 -11.95 22.68 -4.54
C GLU A 155 -12.38 24.08 -5.03
#